data_AF-A7E2U9-F1
#
_entry.id   AF-A7E2U9-F1
#
_cell.length_a   1.000
_cell.length_b   1.000
_cell.length_c   1.000
_cell.angle_alpha   90.00
_cell.angle_beta   90.00
_cell.angle_gamma   90.00
#
_symmetry.space_group_name_H-M   'P 1'
#
loop_
_entity.id
_entity.type
_entity.pdbx_description
1 polymer ?
#
loop_
_entity_poly.entity_id
_entity_poly.type
_entity_poly.pdbx_seq_one_letter_code
_entity_poly.pdbx_strand_id
1 'polypeptide(L)'
;LGSGQSMLRLTSIGSDEDEETETYQEKVHMTWTKDKYMASRGQKAKSMEGFQDLLNMRPDQSNVRRMHTAVKLNEVIVNKSHEAKLVLLNMPGPPRNPEGDENYMEFLEVLTEGLERVLLVRGGGSEVITIYS
;
A
#
# COMPACT_ATOMS: atom_id res chain seq x y z
N LEU A 1 9.05 -31.51 40.22
CA LEU A 1 9.63 -30.21 39.81
C LEU A 1 8.46 -29.32 39.43
N GLY A 2 7.96 -28.34 40.17
CA GLY A 2 8.36 -27.66 41.39
C GLY A 2 7.44 -26.44 41.42
N SER A 3 6.23 -26.60 41.95
CA SER A 3 5.32 -25.48 42.23
C SER A 3 5.71 -24.92 43.59
N GLY A 4 6.08 -23.65 43.63
CA GLY A 4 6.46 -22.99 44.87
C GLY A 4 6.41 -21.49 44.72
N GLN A 5 5.53 -20.88 45.51
CA GLN A 5 5.61 -19.58 46.20
C GLN A 5 4.19 -19.02 46.29
N SER A 6 3.74 -18.41 47.38
CA SER A 6 4.13 -18.44 48.79
C SER A 6 2.94 -17.79 49.50
N MET A 7 2.62 -18.32 50.66
CA MET A 7 1.52 -17.91 51.52
C MET A 7 1.90 -16.65 52.30
N LEU A 8 1.02 -15.64 52.36
CA LEU A 8 0.97 -14.72 53.50
C LEU A 8 -0.47 -14.66 53.99
N ARG A 9 -0.71 -15.32 55.12
CA ARG A 9 -1.85 -15.16 56.01
C ARG A 9 -1.60 -13.93 56.87
N LEU A 10 -2.62 -13.09 57.02
CA LEU A 10 -2.88 -12.38 58.28
C LEU A 10 -4.36 -12.55 58.63
N THR A 11 -4.58 -12.86 59.90
CA THR A 11 -5.84 -13.20 60.56
C THR A 11 -6.24 -12.09 61.54
N SER A 12 -7.53 -12.08 61.89
CA SER A 12 -8.14 -11.44 63.08
C SER A 12 -8.31 -9.91 63.00
N ILE A 13 -9.41 -9.27 63.44
CA ILE A 13 -10.38 -9.58 64.50
C ILE A 13 -11.54 -8.55 64.49
N GLY A 14 -12.73 -8.95 64.98
CA GLY A 14 -13.84 -8.08 65.46
C GLY A 14 -15.01 -7.96 64.47
N SER A 15 -16.14 -8.66 64.60
CA SER A 15 -17.21 -8.60 65.64
C SER A 15 -17.88 -7.22 65.73
N ASP A 16 -19.07 -7.08 65.14
CA ASP A 16 -20.34 -6.87 65.87
C ASP A 16 -21.52 -6.94 64.89
N GLU A 17 -22.59 -7.58 65.35
CA GLU A 17 -23.90 -7.73 64.69
C GLU A 17 -24.65 -6.38 64.76
N ASP A 18 -25.35 -5.99 63.69
CA ASP A 18 -26.77 -5.63 63.71
C ASP A 18 -27.22 -4.90 62.42
N GLU A 19 -28.31 -5.46 61.87
CA GLU A 19 -29.39 -4.90 61.05
C GLU A 19 -29.16 -4.19 59.71
N GLU A 20 -29.95 -4.70 58.75
CA GLU A 20 -30.27 -4.18 57.43
C GLU A 20 -30.39 -2.66 57.37
N THR A 21 -29.71 -2.02 56.42
CA THR A 21 -30.36 -1.03 55.55
C THR A 21 -29.54 -0.84 54.28
N GLU A 22 -30.26 -1.01 53.17
CA GLU A 22 -30.11 -0.38 51.87
C GLU A 22 -28.89 0.55 51.66
N THR A 23 -28.14 0.29 50.59
CA THR A 23 -27.77 1.23 49.50
C THR A 23 -26.36 0.98 48.97
N TYR A 24 -26.28 0.10 47.97
CA TYR A 24 -25.14 0.03 47.07
C TYR A 24 -25.18 1.20 46.07
N GLN A 25 -24.88 2.43 46.50
CA GLN A 25 -24.62 3.51 45.56
C GLN A 25 -23.53 4.47 46.04
N GLU A 26 -22.28 4.00 46.00
CA GLU A 26 -21.17 4.92 45.81
C GLU A 26 -20.14 4.33 44.84
N LYS A 27 -20.48 4.41 43.56
CA LYS A 27 -19.53 4.18 42.46
C LYS A 27 -19.53 5.42 41.58
N VAL A 28 -18.32 5.88 41.30
CA VAL A 28 -17.90 6.71 40.16
C VAL A 28 -18.16 8.22 40.23
N HIS A 29 -17.30 8.90 40.99
CA HIS A 29 -16.82 10.24 40.67
C HIS A 29 -15.99 10.19 39.36
N MET A 30 -16.27 11.14 38.46
CA MET A 30 -15.57 11.49 37.19
C MET A 30 -15.85 10.66 35.91
N THR A 31 -17.10 10.75 35.44
CA THR A 31 -17.49 11.07 34.05
C THR A 31 -16.70 10.45 32.88
N TRP A 32 -16.52 9.13 32.88
CA TRP A 32 -16.69 8.35 31.65
C TRP A 32 -17.92 7.48 31.80
N THR A 33 -19.04 7.94 31.25
CA THR A 33 -20.19 7.08 30.98
C THR A 33 -19.70 5.87 30.17
N LYS A 34 -20.26 4.68 30.44
CA LYS A 34 -20.01 3.44 29.70
C LYS A 34 -20.04 3.67 28.17
N ASP A 35 -20.86 4.63 27.74
CA ASP A 35 -20.97 5.13 26.36
C ASP A 35 -19.67 5.73 25.80
N LYS A 36 -18.91 6.52 26.58
CA LYS A 36 -17.64 7.10 26.10
C LYS A 36 -16.53 6.05 25.92
N TYR A 37 -16.52 4.97 26.70
CA TYR A 37 -15.56 3.87 26.54
C TYR A 37 -15.88 2.97 25.33
N MET A 38 -17.17 2.81 25.02
CA MET A 38 -17.61 2.14 23.78
C MET A 38 -17.37 3.00 22.55
N ALA A 39 -17.57 4.32 22.65
CA ALA A 39 -17.32 5.27 21.57
C ALA A 39 -15.83 5.36 21.18
N SER A 40 -14.91 5.28 22.16
CA SER A 40 -13.47 5.30 21.88
C SER A 40 -12.95 4.00 21.25
N ARG A 41 -13.59 2.85 21.51
CA ARG A 41 -13.32 1.58 20.81
C ARG A 41 -13.77 1.61 19.34
N GLY A 42 -14.90 2.24 19.04
CA GLY A 42 -15.41 2.39 17.66
C GLY A 42 -14.57 3.35 16.81
N GLN A 43 -13.89 4.31 17.43
CA GLN A 43 -13.08 5.31 16.73
C GLN A 43 -11.68 4.81 16.36
N LYS A 44 -11.08 3.91 17.16
CA LYS A 44 -9.79 3.28 16.86
C LYS A 44 -9.81 2.33 15.65
N ALA A 45 -10.96 1.73 15.35
CA ALA A 45 -11.09 0.79 14.23
C ALA A 45 -11.03 1.50 12.87
N LYS A 46 -11.66 2.68 12.74
CA LYS A 46 -11.69 3.43 11.47
C LYS A 46 -10.36 4.06 11.06
N SER A 47 -9.49 4.41 12.02
CA SER A 47 -8.15 4.96 11.69
C SER A 47 -7.16 3.90 11.24
N MET A 48 -7.47 2.61 11.45
CA MET A 48 -6.55 1.51 11.18
C MET A 48 -6.70 0.95 9.77
N GLU A 49 -7.90 1.04 9.17
CA GLU A 49 -8.17 0.56 7.80
C GLU A 49 -7.32 1.32 6.75
N GLY A 50 -7.33 2.65 6.79
CA GLY A 50 -6.49 3.47 5.88
C GLY A 50 -4.98 3.33 6.14
N PHE A 51 -4.58 2.98 7.36
CA PHE A 51 -3.17 2.68 7.68
C PHE A 51 -2.77 1.29 7.17
N GLN A 52 -3.68 0.32 7.20
CA GLN A 52 -3.45 -1.02 6.70
C GLN A 52 -3.31 -1.05 5.17
N ASP A 53 -4.07 -0.20 4.45
CA ASP A 53 -3.95 -0.05 3.00
C ASP A 53 -2.60 0.55 2.58
N LEU A 54 -2.10 1.55 3.31
CA LEU A 54 -0.76 2.11 3.10
C LEU A 54 0.36 1.08 3.34
N LEU A 55 0.19 0.22 4.34
CA LEU A 55 1.14 -0.87 4.64
C LEU A 55 1.04 -2.04 3.63
N ASN A 56 -0.09 -2.16 2.92
CA ASN A 56 -0.34 -3.19 1.93
C ASN A 56 -0.09 -2.73 0.48
N MET A 57 0.27 -1.45 0.26
CA MET A 57 0.77 -0.95 -1.03
C MET A 57 2.11 -1.61 -1.36
N ARG A 58 2.01 -2.83 -1.90
CA ARG A 58 3.15 -3.50 -2.52
C ARG A 58 3.27 -2.96 -3.94
N PRO A 59 4.45 -2.44 -4.34
CA PRO A 59 4.65 -2.00 -5.70
C PRO A 59 4.36 -3.16 -6.65
N ASP A 60 3.66 -2.88 -7.75
CA ASP A 60 3.40 -3.88 -8.77
C ASP A 60 4.75 -4.33 -9.37
N GLN A 61 5.17 -5.53 -8.99
CA GLN A 61 6.42 -6.14 -9.42
C GLN A 61 6.53 -6.22 -10.95
N SER A 62 5.40 -6.36 -11.65
CA SER A 62 5.38 -6.39 -13.10
C SER A 62 5.68 -5.02 -13.70
N ASN A 63 5.13 -3.96 -13.11
CA ASN A 63 5.41 -2.57 -13.49
C ASN A 63 6.89 -2.23 -13.25
N VAL A 64 7.40 -2.53 -12.04
CA VAL A 64 8.81 -2.29 -11.68
C VAL A 64 9.76 -2.96 -12.68
N ARG A 65 9.47 -4.21 -13.05
CA ARG A 65 10.28 -4.94 -14.04
C ARG A 65 10.20 -4.32 -15.44
N ARG A 66 9.02 -3.85 -15.88
CA ARG A 66 8.86 -3.15 -17.15
C ARG A 66 9.62 -1.83 -17.14
N MET A 67 9.50 -1.03 -16.09
CA MET A 67 10.24 0.24 -15.95
C MET A 67 11.75 0.05 -15.99
N HIS A 68 12.28 -0.92 -15.26
CA HIS A 68 13.70 -1.23 -15.30
C HIS A 68 14.18 -1.64 -16.71
N THR A 69 13.30 -2.25 -17.50
CA THR A 69 13.59 -2.55 -18.92
C THR A 69 13.57 -1.27 -19.76
N ALA A 70 12.62 -0.37 -19.55
CA ALA A 70 12.56 0.93 -20.24
C ALA A 70 13.87 1.71 -20.07
N VAL A 71 14.33 1.86 -18.83
CA VAL A 71 15.57 2.57 -18.50
C VAL A 71 16.76 1.95 -19.23
N LYS A 72 16.94 0.63 -19.13
CA LYS A 72 18.06 -0.06 -19.79
C LYS A 72 18.03 0.02 -21.31
N LEU A 73 16.83 -0.03 -21.90
CA LEU A 73 16.69 0.14 -23.34
C LEU A 73 17.01 1.58 -23.75
N ASN A 74 16.49 2.57 -23.01
CA ASN A 74 16.72 3.98 -23.30
C ASN A 74 18.21 4.33 -23.23
N GLU A 75 18.92 3.86 -22.19
CA GLU A 75 20.38 4.06 -22.06
C GLU A 75 21.13 3.68 -23.34
N VAL A 76 20.82 2.53 -23.93
CA VAL A 76 21.49 2.07 -25.16
C VAL A 76 21.04 2.87 -26.39
N ILE A 77 19.76 3.23 -26.47
CA ILE A 77 19.20 4.00 -27.59
C ILE A 77 19.81 5.39 -27.63
N VAL A 78 19.80 6.12 -26.50
CA VAL A 78 20.38 7.46 -26.38
C VAL A 78 21.87 7.42 -26.69
N ASN A 79 22.63 6.50 -26.09
CA ASN A 79 24.07 6.38 -26.32
C ASN A 79 24.45 6.22 -27.80
N LYS A 80 23.58 5.63 -28.63
CA LYS A 80 23.84 5.38 -30.06
C LYS A 80 23.14 6.35 -31.01
N SER A 81 22.05 6.98 -30.56
CA SER A 81 21.09 7.65 -31.44
C SER A 81 20.77 9.09 -31.01
N HIS A 82 21.46 9.63 -30.00
CA HIS A 82 21.23 11.00 -29.50
C HIS A 82 21.35 12.07 -30.60
N GLU A 83 22.31 11.94 -31.51
CA GLU A 83 22.51 12.89 -32.62
C GLU A 83 21.67 12.57 -33.87
N ALA A 84 20.82 11.55 -33.80
CA ALA A 84 19.95 11.19 -34.92
C ALA A 84 18.90 12.29 -35.13
N LYS A 85 18.60 12.61 -36.39
CA LYS A 85 17.55 13.57 -36.74
C LYS A 85 16.13 13.03 -36.48
N LEU A 86 15.98 11.71 -36.39
CA LEU A 86 14.74 11.02 -36.09
C LEU A 86 15.07 9.59 -35.64
N VAL A 87 14.44 9.14 -34.56
CA VAL A 87 14.54 7.75 -34.08
C VAL A 87 13.19 7.06 -34.28
N LEU A 88 13.18 5.96 -35.02
CA LEU A 88 12.00 5.11 -35.17
C LEU A 88 12.10 3.97 -34.15
N LEU A 89 11.12 3.88 -33.24
CA LEU A 89 11.06 2.82 -32.24
C LEU A 89 9.73 2.08 -32.36
N ASN A 90 9.75 0.78 -32.04
CA ASN A 90 8.52 0.01 -31.96
C ASN A 90 7.73 0.43 -30.71
N MET A 91 6.44 0.69 -30.89
CA MET A 91 5.55 0.96 -29.77
C MET A 91 5.20 -0.37 -29.08
N PRO A 92 5.44 -0.50 -27.76
CA PRO A 92 4.96 -1.64 -26.99
C PRO A 92 3.43 -1.79 -27.10
N GLY A 93 2.92 -2.99 -26.80
CA GLY A 93 1.48 -3.19 -26.76
C GLY A 93 0.86 -2.49 -25.55
N PRO A 94 -0.30 -1.82 -25.70
CA PRO A 94 -0.99 -1.25 -24.56
C PRO A 94 -1.40 -2.36 -23.57
N PRO A 95 -1.58 -2.02 -22.28
CA PRO A 95 -2.07 -2.96 -21.29
C PRO A 95 -3.47 -3.46 -21.67
N ARG A 96 -3.83 -4.66 -21.19
CA ARG A 96 -5.18 -5.20 -21.40
C ARG A 96 -6.22 -4.58 -20.46
N ASN A 97 -5.77 -4.10 -19.31
CA ASN A 97 -6.58 -3.45 -18.30
C ASN A 97 -6.36 -1.92 -18.34
N PRO A 98 -7.43 -1.10 -18.34
CA PRO A 98 -7.30 0.35 -18.33
C PRO A 98 -6.58 0.92 -17.09
N GLU A 99 -6.60 0.21 -15.96
CA GLU A 99 -5.84 0.57 -14.75
C GLU A 99 -4.32 0.63 -15.00
N GLY A 100 -3.83 0.02 -16.09
CA GLY A 100 -2.43 0.07 -16.49
C GLY A 100 -2.07 1.26 -17.38
N ASP A 101 -3.02 2.12 -17.76
CA ASP A 101 -2.79 3.18 -18.75
C ASP A 101 -1.77 4.22 -18.25
N GLU A 102 -1.83 4.59 -16.97
CA GLU A 102 -0.85 5.50 -16.36
C GLU A 102 0.56 4.90 -16.40
N ASN A 103 0.72 3.67 -15.91
CA ASN A 103 2.00 2.94 -15.96
C ASN A 103 2.51 2.76 -17.40
N TYR A 104 1.62 2.62 -18.38
CA TYR A 104 1.99 2.50 -19.78
C TYR A 104 2.50 3.83 -20.34
N MET A 105 1.86 4.95 -20.02
CA MET A 105 2.31 6.27 -20.44
C MET A 105 3.65 6.63 -19.79
N GLU A 106 3.81 6.36 -18.49
CA GLU A 106 5.10 6.54 -17.78
C GLU A 106 6.21 5.71 -18.44
N PHE A 107 5.92 4.47 -18.85
CA PHE A 107 6.90 3.62 -19.52
C PHE A 107 7.37 4.24 -20.84
N LEU A 108 6.45 4.80 -21.62
CA LEU A 108 6.76 5.44 -22.90
C LEU A 108 7.60 6.71 -22.70
N GLU A 109 7.29 7.49 -21.66
CA GLU A 109 8.06 8.67 -21.29
C GLU A 109 9.51 8.28 -20.95
N VAL A 110 9.70 7.31 -20.04
CA VAL A 110 11.03 6.81 -19.65
C VAL A 110 11.80 6.22 -20.84
N LEU A 111 11.12 5.49 -21.73
CA LEU A 111 11.76 4.86 -22.89
C LEU A 111 12.28 5.88 -23.92
N THR A 112 11.67 7.07 -23.98
CA THR A 112 11.97 8.08 -25.02
C THR A 112 12.65 9.34 -24.47
N GLU A 113 12.91 9.36 -23.16
CA GLU A 113 13.60 10.46 -22.49
C GLU A 113 14.98 10.72 -23.11
N GLY A 114 15.28 12.00 -23.37
CA GLY A 114 16.56 12.42 -23.93
C GLY A 114 16.70 12.29 -25.45
N LEU A 115 15.61 11.96 -26.16
CA LEU A 115 15.57 11.95 -27.63
C LEU A 115 14.75 13.15 -28.16
N GLU A 116 15.30 13.90 -29.12
CA GLU A 116 14.65 15.11 -29.64
C GLU A 116 13.41 14.80 -30.50
N ARG A 117 13.52 13.81 -31.39
CA ARG A 117 12.47 13.43 -32.34
C ARG A 117 12.34 11.92 -32.42
N VAL A 118 11.21 11.42 -31.92
CA VAL A 118 10.89 9.99 -31.89
C VAL A 118 9.57 9.74 -32.60
N LEU A 119 9.53 8.72 -33.44
CA LEU A 119 8.29 8.19 -34.01
C LEU A 119 8.09 6.75 -33.52
N LEU A 120 7.05 6.55 -32.70
CA LEU A 120 6.66 5.23 -32.23
C LEU A 120 5.78 4.55 -33.29
N VAL A 121 6.21 3.39 -33.79
CA VAL A 121 5.55 2.65 -34.86
C VAL A 121 4.95 1.35 -34.32
N ARG A 122 3.71 1.05 -34.72
CA ARG A 122 3.04 -0.21 -34.40
C ARG A 122 2.30 -0.73 -35.63
N GLY A 123 2.61 -1.96 -36.04
CA GLY A 123 1.82 -2.66 -37.03
C GLY A 123 0.54 -3.25 -36.44
N GLY A 124 -0.49 -3.40 -37.27
CA GLY A 124 -1.70 -4.17 -37.04
C GLY A 124 -1.48 -5.69 -37.06
N GLY A 125 -0.31 -6.18 -37.45
CA GLY A 125 0.07 -7.59 -37.40
C GLY A 125 -0.28 -8.39 -38.66
N SER A 126 -0.83 -7.74 -39.68
CA SER A 126 -1.14 -8.33 -40.98
C SER A 126 -0.34 -7.70 -42.12
N GLU A 127 0.68 -6.90 -41.81
CA GLU A 127 1.54 -6.30 -42.81
C GLU A 127 2.47 -7.34 -43.46
N VAL A 128 2.56 -7.32 -44.79
CA VAL A 128 3.51 -8.12 -45.56
C VAL A 128 4.21 -7.19 -46.55
N ILE A 129 5.54 -7.14 -46.50
CA ILE A 129 6.36 -6.39 -47.45
C ILE A 129 6.86 -7.37 -48.52
N THR A 130 6.35 -7.25 -49.74
CA THR A 130 6.68 -8.13 -50.86
C THR A 130 7.63 -7.51 -51.88
N ILE A 131 7.82 -6.19 -51.82
CA ILE A 131 8.70 -5.44 -52.73
C ILE A 131 9.41 -4.36 -51.90
N TYR A 132 10.72 -4.24 -52.11
CA TYR A 132 11.53 -3.12 -51.63
C TYR A 132 11.88 -2.28 -52.86
N SER A 133 11.40 -1.02 -52.89
CA SER A 133 11.68 -0.07 -53.96
C SER A 133 13.06 0.56 -53.82
#